data_AF-A0A4Y2JLH4-F1
#
_entry.id   AF-A0A4Y2JLH4-F1
#
_cell.length_a   1.000
_cell.length_b   1.000
_cell.length_c   1.000
_cell.angle_alpha   90.00
_cell.angle_beta   90.00
_cell.angle_gamma   90.00
#
_symmetry.space_group_name_H-M   'P 1'
#
loop_
_entity.id
_entity.type
_entity.pdbx_description
1 polymer ?
#
loop_
_entity_poly.entity_id
_entity_poly.type
_entity_poly.pdbx_seq_one_letter_code
_entity_poly.pdbx_strand_id
1 'polypeptide(L)' 'MPPRSPDITPCDFFLWGYMKEKVYVPPMPTTLHALQERITAAVMDIDGTMLLNVWMELDDRWDVCRVTKGAHIEHL' A
#
# COMPACT_ATOMS: atom_id res chain seq x y z
N MET A 1 0.67 18.76 -9.66
CA MET A 1 -0.15 17.78 -8.91
C MET A 1 -1.41 18.46 -8.41
N PRO A 2 -2.60 17.86 -8.57
CA PRO A 2 -3.83 18.42 -8.02
C PRO A 2 -3.81 18.30 -6.48
N PRO A 3 -4.51 19.17 -5.74
CA PRO A 3 -4.35 19.27 -4.29
C PRO A 3 -4.93 18.11 -3.48
N ARG A 4 -5.64 17.15 -4.11
CA ARG A 4 -6.34 16.04 -3.43
C ARG A 4 -6.57 14.85 -4.38
N SER A 5 -5.50 14.20 -4.82
CA SER A 5 -5.66 12.86 -5.41
C SER A 5 -5.75 11.86 -4.26
N PRO A 6 -6.87 11.13 -4.08
CA PRO A 6 -7.06 10.27 -2.90
C PRO A 6 -6.14 9.06 -2.82
N ASP A 7 -5.36 8.74 -3.86
CA ASP A 7 -4.72 7.43 -4.01
C ASP A 7 -3.27 7.44 -4.56
N ILE A 8 -2.50 8.52 -4.39
CA ILE A 8 -1.21 8.65 -5.11
C ILE A 8 -0.01 7.92 -4.47
N THR A 9 -0.14 7.32 -3.28
CA THR A 9 0.91 6.42 -2.77
C THR A 9 0.42 4.96 -2.80
N PRO A 10 0.73 4.19 -3.85
CA PRO A 10 0.54 2.74 -3.87
C PRO A 10 1.15 2.07 -2.63
N CYS A 11 2.24 2.61 -2.10
CA CYS A 11 2.79 2.20 -0.81
C CYS A 11 1.77 2.32 0.33
N ASP A 12 1.03 3.42 0.46
CA ASP A 12 0.10 3.61 1.58
C ASP A 12 -1.08 2.63 1.49
N PHE A 13 -1.61 2.39 0.29
CA PHE A 13 -2.69 1.42 0.07
C PHE A 13 -2.22 -0.02 0.27
N PHE A 14 -1.11 -0.40 -0.37
CA PHE A 14 -0.55 -1.75 -0.28
C PHE A 14 -0.08 -2.06 1.15
N LEU A 15 0.73 -1.19 1.75
CA LEU A 15 1.29 -1.39 3.08
C LEU A 15 0.18 -1.50 4.11
N TRP A 16 -0.83 -0.62 4.05
CA TRP A 16 -1.94 -0.68 4.99
C TRP A 16 -2.78 -1.95 4.82
N GLY A 17 -3.04 -2.38 3.58
CA GLY A 17 -3.71 -3.65 3.30
C GLY A 17 -2.94 -4.85 3.86
N TYR A 18 -1.66 -4.93 3.50
CA TYR A 18 -0.75 -6.00 3.90
C TYR A 18 -0.56 -6.09 5.42
N MET A 19 -0.32 -4.95 6.08
CA MET A 19 -0.19 -4.88 7.54
C MET A 19 -1.45 -5.39 8.24
N LYS A 20 -2.64 -4.99 7.78
CA LYS A 20 -3.90 -5.46 8.40
C LYS A 20 -4.04 -6.98 8.28
N GLU A 21 -3.75 -7.52 7.10
CA GLU A 21 -3.85 -8.97 6.85
C GLU A 21 -2.91 -9.75 7.78
N LYS A 22 -1.68 -9.28 7.99
CA LYS A 22 -0.68 -9.97 8.82
C LYS A 22 -0.86 -9.75 10.33
N VAL A 23 -1.28 -8.57 10.75
CA VAL A 23 -1.40 -8.22 12.18
C VAL A 23 -2.66 -8.80 12.81
N TYR A 24 -3.78 -8.78 12.08
CA TYR A 24 -5.10 -9.20 12.59
C TYR A 24 -5.44 -10.68 12.30
N VAL A 25 -4.45 -11.52 11.97
CA VAL A 25 -4.65 -12.97 11.81
C VAL A 25 -5.14 -13.59 13.12
N PRO A 26 -6.22 -14.41 13.12
CA PRO A 26 -6.67 -15.13 14.30
C PRO A 26 -5.62 -16.15 14.81
N PRO A 27 -5.47 -16.33 16.14
CA PRO A 27 -6.20 -15.63 17.20
C PRO A 27 -5.74 -14.18 17.34
N MET A 28 -6.66 -13.28 17.69
CA MET A 28 -6.39 -11.85 17.84
C MET A 28 -5.35 -11.60 18.94
N PRO A 29 -4.38 -10.68 18.78
CA PRO A 29 -3.46 -10.34 19.86
C PRO A 29 -4.24 -9.69 21.00
N THR A 30 -4.09 -10.21 22.22
CA THR A 30 -4.81 -9.74 23.42
C THR A 30 -3.98 -8.77 24.26
N THR A 31 -2.71 -8.56 23.93
CA THR A 31 -1.80 -7.66 24.62
C THR A 31 -1.13 -6.70 23.64
N LEU A 32 -0.75 -5.51 24.14
CA LEU A 32 0.02 -4.54 23.35
C LEU A 32 1.36 -5.10 22.90
N HIS A 33 2.00 -5.93 23.72
CA HIS A 33 3.26 -6.58 23.35
C HIS A 33 3.08 -7.53 22.15
N ALA A 34 2.08 -8.41 22.19
CA ALA A 34 1.79 -9.31 21.07
C ALA A 34 1.42 -8.55 19.79
N LEU A 35 0.74 -7.40 19.92
CA LEU A 35 0.46 -6.52 18.80
C LEU A 35 1.74 -5.91 18.21
N GLN A 36 2.63 -5.39 19.06
CA GLN A 36 3.93 -4.85 18.63
C GLN A 36 4.81 -5.89 17.96
N GLU A 37 4.87 -7.12 18.50
CA GLU A 37 5.59 -8.24 17.89
C GLU A 37 5.05 -8.57 16.50
N ARG A 38 3.72 -8.61 16.33
CA ARG A 38 3.09 -8.89 15.03
C ARG A 38 3.33 -7.78 14.01
N ILE A 39 3.26 -6.52 14.42
CA ILE A 39 3.59 -5.39 13.54
C ILE A 39 5.04 -5.50 13.11
N THR A 40 5.95 -5.75 14.06
CA THR A 40 7.39 -5.89 13.77
C THR A 40 7.64 -7.05 12.80
N ALA A 41 7.06 -8.22 13.07
CA ALA A 41 7.18 -9.38 12.20
C ALA A 41 6.61 -9.12 10.80
N ALA A 42 5.44 -8.48 10.69
CA ALA A 42 4.84 -8.13 9.41
C ALA A 42 5.72 -7.18 8.60
N VAL A 43 6.38 -6.20 9.25
CA VAL A 43 7.31 -5.28 8.58
C VAL A 43 8.58 -6.00 8.13
N MET A 44 9.11 -6.92 8.95
CA MET A 44 10.29 -7.73 8.59
C MET A 44 10.01 -8.74 7.46
N ASP A 45 8.75 -9.14 7.27
CA ASP A 45 8.30 -10.03 6.21
C ASP A 45 8.17 -9.34 4.85
N ILE A 46 8.27 -8.00 4.81
CA ILE A 46 8.28 -7.25 3.55
C ILE A 46 9.65 -7.45 2.88
N ASP A 47 9.66 -8.20 1.78
CA ASP A 47 10.86 -8.40 0.98
C ASP A 47 11.04 -7.34 -0.13
N GLY A 48 12.22 -7.34 -0.74
CA GLY A 48 12.55 -6.43 -1.84
C GLY A 48 11.70 -6.64 -3.10
N THR A 49 11.16 -7.84 -3.32
CA THR A 49 10.30 -8.13 -4.47
C THR A 49 8.92 -7.51 -4.29
N MET A 50 8.36 -7.56 -3.08
CA MET A 50 7.11 -6.85 -2.75
C MET A 50 7.28 -5.34 -2.97
N LEU A 51 8.39 -4.77 -2.51
CA LEU A 51 8.69 -3.35 -2.73
C LEU A 51 8.80 -3.03 -4.22
N LEU A 52 9.52 -3.85 -5.00
CA LEU A 52 9.64 -3.66 -6.45
C LEU A 52 8.29 -3.72 -7.17
N ASN A 53 7.40 -4.62 -6.78
CA ASN A 53 6.05 -4.70 -7.36
C ASN A 53 5.24 -3.42 -7.09
N VAL A 54 5.30 -2.89 -5.85
CA VAL A 54 4.64 -1.63 -5.49
C VAL A 54 5.23 -0.45 -6.29
N TRP A 55 6.56 -0.45 -6.48
CA TRP A 55 7.25 0.55 -7.30
C TRP A 55 6.86 0.46 -8.78
N MET A 56 6.72 -0.74 -9.34
CA MET A 56 6.26 -0.94 -10.73
C MET A 56 4.82 -0.48 -10.91
N GLU A 57 3.93 -0.79 -9.96
CA GLU A 57 2.54 -0.30 -10.03
C GLU A 57 2.47 1.23 -9.93
N LEU A 58 3.35 1.85 -9.12
CA LEU A 58 3.47 3.29 -9.08
C LEU A 58 3.97 3.87 -10.42
N ASP A 59 4.98 3.25 -11.05
CA ASP A 59 5.53 3.70 -12.32
C ASP A 59 4.51 3.58 -13.47
N ASP A 60 3.76 2.48 -13.53
CA ASP A 60 2.66 2.28 -14.49
C ASP A 60 1.58 3.36 -14.32
N ARG A 61 1.13 3.61 -13.08
CA ARG A 61 0.16 4.68 -12.80
C ARG A 61 0.70 6.07 -13.15
N TRP A 62 1.99 6.31 -12.91
CA TRP A 62 2.63 7.56 -13.29
C TRP A 62 2.69 7.73 -14.81
N ASP A 63 2.98 6.66 -15.55
CA ASP A 63 2.96 6.67 -17.00
C ASP A 63 1.54 6.90 -17.56
N VAL A 64 0.53 6.23 -17.00
CA VAL A 64 -0.88 6.48 -17.34
C VAL A 64 -1.25 7.95 -17.07
N CYS A 65 -0.86 8.52 -15.92
CA CYS A 65 -1.10 9.94 -15.62
C CYS A 65 -0.40 10.89 -16.61
N ARG A 66 0.81 10.54 -17.04
CA ARG A 66 1.58 11.29 -18.05
C ARG A 66 0.91 11.22 -19.42
N VAL A 67 0.49 10.04 -19.86
CA VAL A 67 -0.17 9.80 -21.15
C VAL A 67 -1.54 10.49 -21.20
N THR A 68 -2.29 10.47 -20.10
CA THR A 68 -3.62 11.10 -20.01
C THR A 68 -3.57 12.62 -19.78
N LYS A 69 -2.39 13.24 -19.66
CA LYS A 69 -2.21 14.68 -19.37
C LYS A 69 -3.05 15.19 -18.17
N GLY A 70 -3.40 14.31 -17.22
CA GLY A 70 -4.27 14.65 -16.10
C GLY A 70 -5.75 14.87 -16.48
N ALA A 71 -6.22 14.38 -17.63
CA ALA A 71 -7.64 14.32 -17.92
C ALA A 71 -8.31 13.28 -17.00
N HIS A 72 -9.06 13.76 -16.02
CA HIS A 72 -10.06 12.95 -15.32
C HIS A 72 -11.03 12.37 -16.37
N ILE A 73 -10.95 11.08 -16.64
CA ILE A 73 -12.00 10.38 -17.37
C ILE A 73 -13.03 9.95 -16.32
N GLU A 74 -13.90 10.89 -15.95
CA GLU A 74 -15.22 10.54 -15.43
C GLU A 74 -16.15 10.33 -16.62
N HIS A 75 -16.36 9.07 -17.03
CA HIS A 75 -17.61 8.50 -17.57
C HIS A 75 -17.33 7.19 -18.34
N LEU A 76 -17.74 6.06 -17.78
CA LEU A 76 -19.02 5.41 -18.14
C LEU A 76 -19.52 4.55 -16.97
#